data_AF-A0A2M8FXJ3-F1
#
_entry.id   AF-A0A2M8FXJ3-F1
#
_cell.length_a   1.000
_cell.length_b   1.000
_cell.length_c   1.000
_cell.angle_alpha   90.00
_cell.angle_beta   90.00
_cell.angle_gamma   90.00
#
_symmetry.space_group_name_H-M   'P 1'
#
loop_
_entity.id
_entity.type
_entity.pdbx_description
1 polymer ?
#
loop_
_entity_poly.entity_id
_entity_poly.type
_entity_poly.pdbx_seq_one_letter_code
_entity_poly.pdbx_strand_id
1 'polypeptide(L)'
;MKKIFLFFIFLFPLVTHAAEKNLLTPQTIATLEVEISKIHSEQKHFFLKNELENIGNVSKKPKKQTFFHYYFPKALSLHNLHLFLASRNLPNKELNRHLQGLYKKASKKASPLKAAKCKLLIASLLAEEGNAEKANALFNSIDPLLLEADYNMLLYQAHYFAVMNNTQQSLHFLQSAFKLRQQETLDLLEITDDFFAIKNEKPFQDQLKKWKHEKKLWAIPVHLKVPKAKQAQIQGEWKSVRYKWSLQARSKRKSPVYLKQFKPLKI
;
A
#
# COMPACT_ATOMS: atom_id res chain seq x y z
N MET A 1 -25.70 -27.79 30.31
CA MET A 1 -24.50 -28.15 29.53
C MET A 1 -24.52 -27.38 28.22
N LYS A 2 -23.63 -26.39 28.06
CA LYS A 2 -23.60 -25.48 26.90
C LYS A 2 -22.88 -26.17 25.73
N LYS A 3 -23.56 -26.34 24.60
CA LYS A 3 -22.99 -26.83 23.35
C LYS A 3 -22.08 -25.75 22.75
N ILE A 4 -20.78 -26.03 22.70
CA ILE A 4 -19.80 -25.25 21.94
C ILE A 4 -20.03 -25.62 20.47
N PHE A 5 -20.55 -24.68 19.70
CA PHE A 5 -20.67 -24.82 18.24
C PHE A 5 -19.27 -24.64 17.63
N LEU A 6 -18.76 -25.69 17.01
CA LEU A 6 -17.60 -25.63 16.12
C LEU A 6 -17.91 -24.66 14.97
N PHE A 7 -17.25 -23.49 14.98
CA PHE A 7 -17.04 -22.68 13.78
C PHE A 7 -15.69 -23.07 13.15
N PHE A 8 -15.57 -24.33 12.74
CA PHE A 8 -14.58 -24.78 11.78
C PHE A 8 -15.37 -25.25 10.58
N ILE A 9 -15.18 -24.60 9.43
CA ILE A 9 -15.51 -24.97 8.04
C ILE A 9 -15.89 -23.66 7.33
N PHE A 10 -14.86 -22.97 6.82
CA PHE A 10 -14.83 -22.16 5.58
C PHE A 10 -13.44 -21.48 5.45
N LEU A 11 -12.36 -22.25 5.65
CA LEU A 11 -10.96 -21.77 5.61
C LEU A 11 -10.11 -22.42 4.49
N PHE A 12 -10.70 -23.21 3.60
CA PHE A 12 -9.99 -23.86 2.49
C PHE A 12 -10.66 -23.49 1.17
N PRO A 13 -10.12 -22.49 0.44
CA PRO A 13 -9.17 -22.80 -0.64
C PRO A 13 -8.02 -21.77 -0.85
N LEU A 14 -7.72 -20.90 0.13
CA LEU A 14 -6.64 -19.90 0.02
C LEU A 14 -5.24 -20.51 0.18
N VAL A 15 -5.13 -21.56 0.99
CA VAL A 15 -3.88 -22.19 1.45
C VAL A 15 -3.06 -22.85 0.34
N THR A 16 -3.72 -23.36 -0.71
CA THR A 16 -3.02 -24.17 -1.72
C THR A 16 -2.05 -23.33 -2.56
N HIS A 17 -2.36 -22.07 -2.87
CA HIS A 17 -1.58 -21.31 -3.85
C HIS A 17 -0.31 -20.65 -3.30
N ALA A 18 -0.29 -20.25 -2.01
CA ALA A 18 0.88 -19.65 -1.38
C ALA A 18 1.89 -20.73 -0.92
N ALA A 19 1.39 -21.86 -0.41
CA ALA A 19 2.18 -23.02 -0.02
C ALA A 19 2.81 -23.74 -1.22
N GLU A 20 2.10 -23.85 -2.36
CA GLU A 20 2.58 -24.51 -3.59
C GLU A 20 3.83 -23.86 -4.22
N LYS A 21 4.22 -22.65 -3.81
CA LYS A 21 5.37 -21.93 -4.40
C LYS A 21 6.57 -21.73 -3.49
N ASN A 22 6.71 -22.46 -2.38
CA ASN A 22 7.89 -22.41 -1.49
C ASN A 22 8.26 -21.00 -0.98
N LEU A 23 7.30 -20.05 -0.94
CA LEU A 23 7.59 -18.65 -0.56
C LEU A 23 7.45 -18.42 0.93
N LEU A 24 6.48 -19.10 1.54
CA LEU A 24 6.19 -19.09 2.96
C LEU A 24 6.11 -20.54 3.41
N THR A 25 6.66 -20.84 4.59
CA THR A 25 6.49 -22.16 5.18
C THR A 25 5.02 -22.36 5.57
N PRO A 26 4.50 -23.60 5.55
CA PRO A 26 3.13 -23.89 6.02
C PRO A 26 2.87 -23.32 7.43
N GLN A 27 3.87 -23.38 8.30
CA GLN A 27 3.82 -22.78 9.63
C GLN A 27 3.62 -21.26 9.60
N THR A 28 4.36 -20.55 8.74
CA THR A 28 4.21 -19.09 8.59
C THR A 28 2.82 -18.71 8.08
N ILE A 29 2.28 -19.49 7.14
CA ILE A 29 0.93 -19.28 6.61
C ILE A 29 -0.11 -19.48 7.73
N ALA A 30 -0.03 -20.58 8.48
CA ALA A 30 -0.94 -20.84 9.59
C ALA A 30 -0.88 -19.73 10.65
N THR A 31 0.33 -19.24 10.99
CA THR A 31 0.49 -18.09 11.90
C THR A 31 -0.18 -16.83 11.35
N LEU A 32 0.04 -16.49 10.07
CA LEU A 32 -0.59 -15.34 9.43
C LEU A 32 -2.12 -15.43 9.47
N GLU A 33 -2.70 -16.58 9.16
CA GLU A 33 -4.15 -16.78 9.18
C GLU A 33 -4.74 -16.58 10.57
N VAL A 34 -4.12 -17.19 11.59
CA VAL A 34 -4.52 -17.01 12.98
C VAL A 34 -4.44 -15.55 13.39
N GLU A 35 -3.33 -14.85 13.08
CA GLU A 35 -3.18 -13.45 13.46
C GLU A 35 -4.11 -12.50 12.68
N ILE A 36 -4.39 -12.79 11.41
CA ILE A 36 -5.34 -12.02 10.60
C ILE A 36 -6.76 -12.19 11.13
N SER A 37 -7.14 -13.40 11.58
CA SER A 37 -8.47 -13.66 12.14
C SER A 37 -8.79 -12.85 13.40
N LYS A 38 -7.74 -12.36 14.10
CA LYS A 38 -7.86 -11.53 15.31
C LYS A 38 -8.11 -10.05 15.01
N ILE A 39 -8.09 -9.63 13.74
CA ILE A 39 -8.21 -8.23 13.36
C ILE A 39 -9.68 -7.81 13.35
N HIS A 40 -10.01 -6.76 14.11
CA HIS A 40 -11.36 -6.19 14.16
C HIS A 40 -11.63 -5.15 13.07
N SER A 41 -10.60 -4.47 12.55
CA SER A 41 -10.77 -3.52 11.44
C SER A 41 -11.01 -4.29 10.14
N GLU A 42 -12.22 -4.16 9.57
CA GLU A 42 -12.59 -4.79 8.30
C GLU A 42 -11.64 -4.39 7.17
N GLN A 43 -11.24 -3.12 7.12
CA GLN A 43 -10.34 -2.59 6.10
C GLN A 43 -8.95 -3.24 6.18
N LYS A 44 -8.37 -3.32 7.38
CA LYS A 44 -7.06 -3.93 7.60
C LYS A 44 -7.10 -5.44 7.34
N HIS A 45 -8.17 -6.10 7.76
CA HIS A 45 -8.38 -7.52 7.49
C HIS A 45 -8.48 -7.80 5.99
N PHE A 46 -9.26 -7.00 5.24
CA PHE A 46 -9.37 -7.11 3.79
C PHE A 46 -8.04 -6.85 3.09
N PHE A 47 -7.31 -5.82 3.52
CA PHE A 47 -5.97 -5.49 3.01
C PHE A 47 -5.02 -6.68 3.13
N LEU A 48 -4.85 -7.25 4.33
CA LEU A 48 -3.90 -8.34 4.56
C LEU A 48 -4.30 -9.64 3.84
N LYS A 49 -5.60 -9.91 3.70
CA LYS A 49 -6.08 -11.03 2.86
C LYS A 49 -5.66 -10.85 1.39
N ASN A 50 -5.84 -9.65 0.84
CA ASN A 50 -5.40 -9.36 -0.52
C ASN A 50 -3.88 -9.51 -0.69
N GLU A 51 -3.08 -9.11 0.32
CA GLU A 51 -1.63 -9.30 0.27
C GLU A 51 -1.25 -10.78 0.23
N LEU A 52 -1.96 -11.63 0.98
CA LEU A 52 -1.75 -13.08 0.95
C LEU A 52 -2.10 -13.67 -0.44
N GLU A 53 -3.20 -13.24 -1.04
CA GLU A 53 -3.62 -13.68 -2.38
C GLU A 53 -2.63 -13.26 -3.48
N ASN A 54 -2.11 -12.02 -3.40
CA ASN A 54 -1.16 -11.47 -4.37
C ASN A 54 0.15 -12.28 -4.47
N ILE A 55 0.53 -12.99 -3.41
CA ILE A 55 1.75 -13.81 -3.37
C ILE A 55 1.58 -15.11 -4.17
N GLY A 56 0.37 -15.69 -4.17
CA GLY A 56 0.03 -16.95 -4.86
C GLY A 56 -0.17 -16.81 -6.37
N ASN A 57 -0.53 -15.62 -6.85
CA ASN A 57 -1.03 -15.38 -8.21
C ASN A 57 0.04 -15.26 -9.31
N VAL A 58 1.04 -16.16 -9.41
CA VAL A 58 1.90 -16.18 -10.63
C VAL A 58 2.60 -17.50 -10.92
N SER A 59 2.23 -18.18 -12.01
CA SER A 59 2.74 -19.53 -12.37
C SER A 59 3.84 -19.56 -13.43
N LYS A 60 4.14 -18.44 -14.11
CA LYS A 60 5.12 -18.42 -15.21
C LYS A 60 6.31 -17.52 -14.88
N LYS A 61 7.54 -18.03 -15.11
CA LYS A 61 8.77 -17.22 -15.01
C LYS A 61 8.63 -15.96 -15.89
N PRO A 62 8.88 -14.75 -15.37
CA PRO A 62 8.73 -13.53 -16.16
C PRO A 62 9.81 -13.44 -17.24
N LYS A 63 9.52 -12.73 -18.33
CA LYS A 63 10.54 -12.30 -19.29
C LYS A 63 11.38 -11.20 -18.64
N LYS A 64 12.66 -11.06 -19.03
CA LYS A 64 13.59 -10.06 -18.44
C LYS A 64 13.03 -8.63 -18.40
N GLN A 65 12.25 -8.24 -19.41
CA GLN A 65 11.65 -6.90 -19.53
C GLN A 65 10.50 -6.66 -18.54
N THR A 66 9.92 -7.72 -17.96
CA THR A 66 8.78 -7.62 -17.03
C THR A 66 9.18 -7.94 -15.58
N PHE A 67 10.48 -8.02 -15.28
CA PHE A 67 10.99 -8.39 -13.96
C PHE A 67 10.47 -7.49 -12.85
N PHE A 68 10.55 -6.18 -13.02
CA PHE A 68 10.02 -5.24 -12.03
C PHE A 68 8.52 -5.47 -11.77
N HIS A 69 7.72 -5.50 -12.83
CA HIS A 69 6.27 -5.68 -12.73
C HIS A 69 5.85 -7.03 -12.14
N TYR A 70 6.72 -8.03 -12.21
CA TYR A 70 6.50 -9.35 -11.64
C TYR A 70 6.96 -9.45 -10.18
N TYR A 71 8.22 -9.08 -9.90
CA TYR A 71 8.84 -9.31 -8.61
C TYR A 71 8.52 -8.22 -7.59
N PHE A 72 8.34 -6.97 -8.01
CA PHE A 72 8.11 -5.86 -7.10
C PHE A 72 6.78 -5.96 -6.35
N PRO A 73 5.61 -6.16 -7.00
CA PRO A 73 4.34 -6.26 -6.28
C PRO A 73 4.35 -7.41 -5.27
N LYS A 74 4.93 -8.55 -5.66
CA LYS A 74 5.07 -9.71 -4.79
C LYS A 74 5.99 -9.45 -3.59
N ALA A 75 7.11 -8.76 -3.81
CA ALA A 75 7.99 -8.35 -2.74
C ALA A 75 7.28 -7.38 -1.79
N LEU A 76 6.50 -6.44 -2.33
CA LEU A 76 5.75 -5.48 -1.53
C LEU A 76 4.66 -6.17 -0.68
N SER A 77 3.90 -7.11 -1.25
CA SER A 77 2.92 -7.89 -0.51
C SER A 77 3.53 -8.70 0.63
N LEU A 78 4.64 -9.39 0.36
CA LEU A 78 5.39 -10.11 1.39
C LEU A 78 5.95 -9.16 2.46
N HIS A 79 6.33 -7.93 2.07
CA HIS A 79 6.87 -6.92 2.98
C HIS A 79 5.76 -6.45 3.93
N ASN A 80 4.56 -6.18 3.42
CA ASN A 80 3.41 -5.80 4.24
C ASN A 80 3.05 -6.89 5.26
N LEU A 81 3.08 -8.17 4.86
CA LEU A 81 2.86 -9.30 5.76
C LEU A 81 4.00 -9.47 6.79
N HIS A 82 5.24 -9.20 6.38
CA HIS A 82 6.39 -9.17 7.28
C HIS A 82 6.21 -8.11 8.37
N LEU A 83 5.88 -6.87 8.00
CA LEU A 83 5.63 -5.78 8.95
C LEU A 83 4.49 -6.10 9.91
N PHE A 84 3.42 -6.72 9.40
CA PHE A 84 2.29 -7.17 10.20
C PHE A 84 2.66 -8.21 11.28
N LEU A 85 3.56 -9.15 10.95
CA LEU A 85 4.09 -10.11 11.91
C LEU A 85 5.08 -9.46 12.88
N ALA A 86 5.96 -8.59 12.37
CA ALA A 86 6.92 -7.85 13.17
C ALA A 86 6.23 -6.99 14.24
N SER A 87 5.12 -6.32 13.88
CA SER A 87 4.33 -5.51 14.82
C SER A 87 3.66 -6.33 15.95
N ARG A 88 3.69 -7.67 15.85
CA ARG A 88 3.18 -8.65 16.83
C ARG A 88 4.30 -9.39 17.56
N ASN A 89 5.54 -8.94 17.41
CA ASN A 89 6.73 -9.61 17.94
C ASN A 89 6.91 -11.04 17.39
N LEU A 90 6.54 -11.27 16.13
CA LEU A 90 6.73 -12.54 15.41
C LEU A 90 7.64 -12.38 14.19
N PRO A 91 8.87 -11.83 14.34
CA PRO A 91 9.75 -11.59 13.19
C PRO A 91 10.19 -12.90 12.52
N ASN A 92 10.24 -12.92 11.18
CA ASN A 92 10.66 -14.08 10.40
C ASN A 92 11.91 -13.76 9.55
N LYS A 93 13.07 -14.23 10.00
CA LYS A 93 14.37 -13.96 9.33
C LYS A 93 14.47 -14.59 7.93
N GLU A 94 13.82 -15.72 7.69
CA GLU A 94 13.82 -16.35 6.37
C GLU A 94 13.03 -15.52 5.36
N LEU A 95 11.90 -14.96 5.80
CA LEU A 95 11.07 -14.06 5.02
C LEU A 95 11.86 -12.82 4.58
N ASN A 96 12.65 -12.21 5.47
CA ASN A 96 13.50 -11.06 5.13
C ASN A 96 14.52 -11.36 4.04
N ARG A 97 15.26 -12.48 4.16
CA ARG A 97 16.22 -12.89 3.14
C ARG A 97 15.53 -13.10 1.79
N HIS A 98 14.35 -13.70 1.81
CA HIS A 98 13.55 -13.89 0.61
C HIS A 98 13.10 -12.56 -0.02
N LEU A 99 12.61 -11.63 0.80
CA LEU A 99 12.22 -10.27 0.38
C LEU A 99 13.36 -9.53 -0.30
N GLN A 100 14.54 -9.49 0.33
CA GLN A 100 15.72 -8.89 -0.27
C GLN A 100 16.05 -9.53 -1.63
N GLY A 101 15.92 -10.86 -1.74
CA GLY A 101 16.09 -11.58 -2.99
C GLY A 101 15.10 -11.18 -4.09
N LEU A 102 13.83 -10.95 -3.73
CA LEU A 102 12.81 -10.48 -4.68
C LEU A 102 13.06 -9.04 -5.11
N TYR A 103 13.37 -8.13 -4.18
CA TYR A 103 13.72 -6.75 -4.53
C TYR A 103 14.98 -6.67 -5.41
N LYS A 104 16.01 -7.48 -5.13
CA LYS A 104 17.20 -7.61 -5.98
C LYS A 104 16.85 -8.15 -7.38
N LYS A 105 15.85 -9.04 -7.52
CA LYS A 105 15.37 -9.50 -8.83
C LYS A 105 14.54 -8.43 -9.53
N ALA A 106 13.72 -7.70 -8.80
CA ALA A 106 12.88 -6.61 -9.32
C ALA A 106 13.70 -5.45 -9.87
N SER A 107 14.82 -5.12 -9.21
CA SER A 107 15.72 -4.03 -9.63
C SER A 107 16.57 -4.37 -10.85
N LYS A 108 16.74 -5.65 -11.19
CA LYS A 108 17.49 -6.06 -12.39
C LYS A 108 16.84 -5.47 -13.64
N LYS A 109 17.59 -4.63 -14.35
CA LYS A 109 17.15 -3.94 -15.59
C LYS A 109 15.94 -3.02 -15.40
N ALA A 110 15.64 -2.62 -14.16
CA ALA A 110 14.64 -1.61 -13.90
C ALA A 110 15.18 -0.22 -14.27
N SER A 111 14.29 0.75 -14.51
CA SER A 111 14.71 2.15 -14.63
C SER A 111 15.35 2.64 -13.32
N PRO A 112 16.16 3.72 -13.35
CA PRO A 112 16.82 4.24 -12.15
C PRO A 112 15.86 4.43 -10.96
N LEU A 113 14.72 5.09 -11.18
CA LEU A 113 13.68 5.28 -10.16
C LEU A 113 13.15 3.95 -9.57
N LYS A 114 12.88 2.96 -10.43
CA LYS A 114 12.39 1.64 -9.98
C LYS A 114 13.45 0.87 -9.20
N ALA A 115 14.72 1.00 -9.59
CA ALA A 115 15.83 0.42 -8.85
C ALA A 115 16.02 1.12 -7.49
N ALA A 116 15.88 2.45 -7.43
CA ALA A 116 15.92 3.23 -6.20
C ALA A 116 14.84 2.79 -5.20
N LYS A 117 13.58 2.59 -5.65
CA LYS A 117 12.49 2.03 -4.82
C LYS A 117 12.89 0.71 -4.16
N CYS A 118 13.46 -0.20 -4.95
CA CYS A 118 13.90 -1.50 -4.44
C CYS A 118 15.05 -1.36 -3.43
N LYS A 119 16.04 -0.48 -3.69
CA LYS A 119 17.16 -0.23 -2.78
C LYS A 119 16.67 0.34 -1.44
N LEU A 120 15.75 1.29 -1.46
CA LEU A 120 15.21 1.93 -0.25
C LEU A 120 14.44 0.93 0.64
N LEU A 121 13.64 0.06 0.02
CA LEU A 121 12.94 -1.01 0.75
C LEU A 121 13.91 -2.08 1.29
N ILE A 122 14.99 -2.40 0.57
CA ILE A 122 16.06 -3.26 1.10
C ILE A 122 16.78 -2.58 2.27
N ALA A 123 17.06 -1.28 2.18
CA ALA A 123 17.70 -0.53 3.26
C ALA A 123 16.84 -0.55 4.53
N SER A 124 15.52 -0.42 4.38
CA SER A 124 14.56 -0.53 5.49
C SER A 124 14.60 -1.91 6.14
N LEU A 125 14.58 -2.99 5.33
CA LEU A 125 14.72 -4.36 5.86
C LEU A 125 16.06 -4.60 6.58
N LEU A 126 17.16 -4.03 6.08
CA LEU A 126 18.46 -4.13 6.75
C LEU A 126 18.47 -3.37 8.08
N ALA A 127 17.82 -2.21 8.15
CA ALA A 127 17.67 -1.44 9.39
C ALA A 127 16.86 -2.22 10.44
N GLU A 128 15.74 -2.83 10.03
CA GLU A 128 14.92 -3.68 10.90
C GLU A 128 15.68 -4.91 11.44
N GLU A 129 16.62 -5.45 10.67
CA GLU A 129 17.51 -6.54 11.10
C GLU A 129 18.62 -6.07 12.06
N GLY A 130 18.65 -4.78 12.42
CA GLY A 130 19.68 -4.17 13.27
C GLY A 130 20.97 -3.85 12.52
N ASN A 131 20.98 -3.91 11.18
CA ASN A 131 22.15 -3.65 10.36
C ASN A 131 22.18 -2.20 9.84
N ALA A 132 22.19 -1.25 10.77
CA ALA A 132 22.10 0.18 10.49
C ALA A 132 23.20 0.69 9.55
N GLU A 133 24.44 0.18 9.68
CA GLU A 133 25.57 0.57 8.84
C GLU A 133 25.32 0.22 7.36
N LYS A 134 24.94 -1.03 7.07
CA LYS A 134 24.63 -1.44 5.69
C LYS A 134 23.37 -0.78 5.16
N ALA A 135 22.39 -0.54 6.02
CA ALA A 135 21.17 0.19 5.66
C ALA A 135 21.51 1.62 5.21
N ASN A 136 22.29 2.36 6.00
CA ASN A 136 22.75 3.71 5.69
C ASN A 136 23.60 3.75 4.42
N ALA A 137 24.55 2.83 4.26
CA ALA A 137 25.37 2.75 3.06
C ALA A 137 24.52 2.54 1.79
N LEU A 138 23.50 1.68 1.87
CA LEU A 138 22.60 1.44 0.76
C LEU A 138 21.69 2.64 0.48
N PHE A 139 21.13 3.27 1.51
CA PHE A 139 20.33 4.49 1.41
C PHE A 139 21.11 5.63 0.74
N ASN A 140 22.32 5.90 1.21
CA ASN A 140 23.21 6.94 0.69
C ASN A 140 23.69 6.65 -0.74
N SER A 141 23.56 5.41 -1.23
CA SER A 141 23.86 5.06 -2.63
C SER A 141 22.74 5.40 -3.62
N ILE A 142 21.61 5.91 -3.14
CA ILE A 142 20.48 6.32 -3.97
C ILE A 142 20.68 7.78 -4.35
N ASP A 143 20.52 8.10 -5.63
CA ASP A 143 20.53 9.47 -6.12
C ASP A 143 19.47 10.31 -5.39
N PRO A 144 19.84 11.41 -4.70
CA PRO A 144 18.90 12.27 -3.99
C PRO A 144 17.73 12.77 -4.86
N LEU A 145 17.96 13.01 -6.16
CA LEU A 145 16.89 13.45 -7.07
C LEU A 145 15.81 12.39 -7.26
N LEU A 146 16.15 11.11 -7.11
CA LEU A 146 15.18 10.02 -7.19
C LEU A 146 14.38 9.85 -5.89
N LEU A 147 14.92 10.28 -4.76
CA LEU A 147 14.24 10.19 -3.45
C LEU A 147 13.01 11.09 -3.39
N GLU A 148 13.03 12.24 -4.07
CA GLU A 148 11.91 13.19 -4.09
C GLU A 148 10.99 13.01 -5.32
N ALA A 149 11.23 12.00 -6.14
CA ALA A 149 10.61 11.89 -7.46
C ALA A 149 9.10 11.61 -7.45
N ASP A 150 8.58 10.87 -6.46
CA ASP A 150 7.15 10.57 -6.37
C ASP A 150 6.63 10.28 -4.96
N TYR A 151 5.30 10.25 -4.84
CA TYR A 151 4.57 9.96 -3.62
C TYR A 151 5.03 8.67 -2.92
N ASN A 152 5.30 7.59 -3.67
CA ASN A 152 5.70 6.32 -3.07
C ASN A 152 7.13 6.41 -2.50
N MET A 153 8.03 7.14 -3.16
CA MET A 153 9.37 7.37 -2.63
C MET A 153 9.33 8.10 -1.29
N LEU A 154 8.46 9.11 -1.14
CA LEU A 154 8.27 9.80 0.14
C LEU A 154 7.78 8.84 1.24
N LEU A 155 6.81 7.96 0.93
CA LEU A 155 6.35 6.95 1.89
C LEU A 155 7.47 5.97 2.29
N TYR A 156 8.25 5.48 1.32
CA TYR A 156 9.35 4.56 1.59
C TYR A 156 10.48 5.22 2.37
N GLN A 157 10.76 6.51 2.15
CA GLN A 157 11.71 7.27 2.96
C GLN A 157 11.20 7.42 4.39
N ALA A 158 9.92 7.75 4.55
CA ALA A 158 9.35 7.88 5.87
C ALA A 158 9.39 6.56 6.64
N HIS A 159 9.08 5.44 5.99
CA HIS A 159 9.21 4.11 6.58
C HIS A 159 10.66 3.79 6.94
N TYR A 160 11.63 4.05 6.05
CA TYR A 160 13.05 3.89 6.34
C TYR A 160 13.49 4.65 7.60
N PHE A 161 13.12 5.94 7.72
CA PHE A 161 13.46 6.71 8.91
C PHE A 161 12.69 6.25 10.16
N ALA A 162 11.48 5.70 10.00
CA ALA A 162 10.74 5.11 11.11
C ALA A 162 11.47 3.89 11.69
N VAL A 163 11.93 2.96 10.84
CA VAL A 163 12.67 1.77 11.30
C VAL A 163 14.04 2.11 11.86
N MET A 164 14.62 3.25 11.46
CA MET A 164 15.83 3.82 12.06
C MET A 164 15.59 4.57 13.38
N ASN A 165 14.36 4.54 13.92
CA ASN A 165 13.93 5.30 15.11
C ASN A 165 14.18 6.82 14.99
N ASN A 166 14.10 7.36 13.77
CA ASN A 166 14.20 8.79 13.50
C ASN A 166 12.82 9.36 13.15
N THR A 167 12.01 9.57 14.19
CA THR A 167 10.63 10.04 14.07
C THR A 167 10.52 11.41 13.42
N GLN A 168 11.46 12.32 13.67
CA GLN A 168 11.43 13.65 13.07
C GLN A 168 11.57 13.58 11.55
N GLN A 169 12.55 12.83 11.04
CA GLN A 169 12.71 12.64 9.59
C GLN A 169 11.56 11.84 8.99
N SER A 170 11.09 10.80 9.68
CA SER A 170 9.91 10.05 9.23
C SER A 170 8.69 10.95 9.03
N LEU A 171 8.41 11.81 10.02
CA LEU A 171 7.32 12.79 9.95
C LEU A 171 7.53 13.84 8.87
N HIS A 172 8.78 14.28 8.63
CA HIS A 172 9.08 15.20 7.55
C HIS A 172 8.63 14.63 6.19
N PHE A 173 9.02 13.40 5.87
CA PHE A 173 8.63 12.76 4.60
C PHE A 173 7.14 12.40 4.55
N LEU A 174 6.55 11.95 5.65
CA LEU A 174 5.10 11.73 5.73
C LEU A 174 4.32 13.04 5.51
N GLN A 175 4.78 14.16 6.04
CA GLN A 175 4.14 15.45 5.84
C GLN A 175 4.20 15.88 4.36
N SER A 176 5.31 15.60 3.68
CA SER A 176 5.43 15.82 2.23
C SER A 176 4.49 14.91 1.44
N ALA A 177 4.40 13.62 1.80
CA ALA A 177 3.45 12.68 1.19
C ALA A 177 2.00 13.12 1.41
N PHE A 178 1.66 13.53 2.63
CA PHE A 178 0.34 14.03 3.00
C PHE A 178 -0.05 15.26 2.19
N LYS A 179 0.88 16.21 1.97
CA LYS A 179 0.62 17.39 1.12
C LYS A 179 0.27 17.02 -0.32
N LEU A 180 0.86 15.95 -0.85
CA LEU A 180 0.55 15.47 -2.21
C LEU A 180 -0.78 14.72 -2.27
N ARG A 181 -1.04 13.82 -1.31
CA ARG A 181 -2.19 12.90 -1.34
C ARG A 181 -2.75 12.64 0.06
N GLN A 182 -3.39 13.65 0.64
CA GLN A 182 -3.88 13.63 2.03
C GLN A 182 -4.68 12.39 2.40
N GLN A 183 -5.71 12.07 1.61
CA GLN A 183 -6.60 10.94 1.91
C GLN A 183 -5.89 9.59 1.78
N GLU A 184 -5.11 9.39 0.72
CA GLU A 184 -4.34 8.16 0.50
C GLU A 184 -3.31 7.94 1.63
N THR A 185 -2.67 9.01 2.12
CA THR A 185 -1.72 8.92 3.23
C THR A 185 -2.41 8.52 4.53
N LEU A 186 -3.55 9.14 4.85
CA LEU A 186 -4.31 8.79 6.06
C LEU A 186 -4.84 7.36 6.02
N ASP A 187 -5.36 6.91 4.88
CA ASP A 187 -5.88 5.56 4.72
C ASP A 187 -4.74 4.53 4.85
N LEU A 188 -3.58 4.82 4.27
CA LEU A 188 -2.38 3.99 4.42
C LEU A 188 -1.93 3.88 5.88
N LEU A 189 -1.89 4.99 6.61
CA LEU A 189 -1.49 5.03 8.02
C LEU A 189 -2.47 4.28 8.94
N GLU A 190 -3.72 4.07 8.51
CA GLU A 190 -4.72 3.31 9.24
C GLU A 190 -4.59 1.78 9.02
N ILE A 191 -4.28 1.37 7.78
CA ILE A 191 -4.31 -0.06 7.41
C ILE A 191 -2.95 -0.75 7.52
N THR A 192 -1.85 -0.01 7.35
CA THR A 192 -0.49 -0.60 7.31
C THR A 192 0.14 -0.71 8.71
N ASP A 193 1.26 -1.45 8.77
CA ASP A 193 2.10 -1.54 9.96
C ASP A 193 3.47 -0.84 9.75
N ASP A 194 3.67 -0.11 8.65
CA ASP A 194 4.94 0.53 8.24
C ASP A 194 5.61 1.40 9.32
N PHE A 195 4.80 1.98 10.21
CA PHE A 195 5.28 2.90 11.24
C PHE A 195 5.22 2.29 12.65
N PHE A 196 5.12 0.96 12.78
CA PHE A 196 4.94 0.32 14.08
C PHE A 196 6.05 0.62 15.09
N ALA A 197 7.28 0.88 14.61
CA ALA A 197 8.43 1.24 15.45
C ALA A 197 8.22 2.58 16.18
N ILE A 198 7.65 3.57 15.50
CA ILE A 198 7.47 4.93 16.02
C ILE A 198 6.02 5.25 16.38
N LYS A 199 5.08 4.31 16.15
CA LYS A 199 3.64 4.58 16.26
C LYS A 199 3.23 5.12 17.63
N ASN A 200 3.91 4.73 18.70
CA ASN A 200 3.57 5.14 20.07
C ASN A 200 4.28 6.43 20.50
N GLU A 201 5.16 6.98 19.66
CA GLU A 201 5.87 8.20 19.99
C GLU A 201 4.95 9.41 19.96
N LYS A 202 5.14 10.30 20.95
CA LYS A 202 4.32 11.51 21.11
C LYS A 202 4.30 12.39 19.85
N PRO A 203 5.44 12.72 19.20
CA PRO A 203 5.43 13.53 17.99
C PRO A 203 4.59 12.90 16.87
N PHE A 204 4.67 11.58 16.71
CA PHE A 204 3.91 10.85 15.69
C PHE A 204 2.41 10.90 15.98
N GLN A 205 2.02 10.62 17.22
CA GLN A 205 0.62 10.67 17.66
C GLN A 205 0.00 12.06 17.55
N ASP A 206 0.74 13.10 17.93
CA ASP A 206 0.26 14.49 17.86
C ASP A 206 0.06 14.93 16.41
N GLN A 207 0.98 14.54 15.51
CA GLN A 207 0.85 14.82 14.08
C GLN A 207 -0.34 14.09 13.45
N LEU A 208 -0.56 12.81 13.79
CA LEU A 208 -1.73 12.06 13.31
C LEU A 208 -3.06 12.70 13.78
N LYS A 209 -3.13 13.14 15.03
CA LYS A 209 -4.32 13.84 15.55
C LYS A 209 -4.57 15.14 14.78
N LYS A 210 -3.51 15.91 14.51
CA LYS A 210 -3.58 17.14 13.72
C LYS A 210 -4.13 16.89 12.31
N TRP A 211 -3.57 15.94 11.56
CA TRP A 211 -4.05 15.64 10.21
C TRP A 211 -5.48 15.09 10.17
N LYS A 212 -5.86 14.27 11.16
CA LYS A 212 -7.25 13.80 11.29
C LYS A 212 -8.23 14.95 11.56
N HIS A 213 -7.81 15.97 12.32
CA HIS A 213 -8.60 17.17 12.53
C HIS A 213 -8.68 18.03 11.26
N GLU A 214 -7.56 18.24 10.58
CA GLU A 214 -7.52 18.96 9.29
C GLU A 214 -8.49 18.31 8.29
N LYS A 215 -8.47 16.98 8.11
CA LYS A 215 -9.43 16.27 7.25
C LYS A 215 -10.90 16.60 7.58
N LYS A 216 -11.25 16.66 8.88
CA LYS A 216 -12.63 16.96 9.31
C LYS A 216 -13.06 18.37 8.90
N LEU A 217 -12.16 19.36 8.93
CA LEU A 217 -12.47 20.74 8.58
C LEU A 217 -12.82 20.91 7.08
N TRP A 218 -12.20 20.13 6.19
CA TRP A 218 -12.49 20.15 4.75
C TRP A 218 -13.70 19.30 4.36
N ALA A 219 -14.11 18.36 5.23
CA ALA A 219 -15.30 17.54 5.06
C ALA A 219 -16.59 18.23 5.57
N ILE A 220 -16.49 19.41 6.19
CA ILE A 220 -17.66 20.24 6.48
C ILE A 220 -18.22 20.69 5.12
N PRO A 221 -19.44 20.28 4.73
CA PRO A 221 -20.07 20.88 3.57
C PRO A 221 -20.18 22.37 3.88
N VAL A 222 -19.46 23.19 3.13
CA VAL A 222 -19.69 24.64 3.15
C VAL A 222 -21.09 24.81 2.59
N HIS A 223 -22.10 24.81 3.47
CA HIS A 223 -23.42 25.28 3.15
C HIS A 223 -23.30 26.79 2.98
N LEU A 224 -22.71 27.22 1.86
CA LEU A 224 -23.01 28.51 1.28
C LEU A 224 -24.53 28.52 1.15
N LYS A 225 -25.20 29.30 2.00
CA LYS A 225 -26.63 29.58 1.87
C LYS A 225 -26.81 30.31 0.54
N VAL A 226 -26.93 29.55 -0.54
CA VAL A 226 -27.35 30.07 -1.84
C VAL A 226 -28.78 30.57 -1.62
N PRO A 227 -29.08 31.86 -1.84
CA PRO A 227 -30.44 32.37 -1.74
C PRO A 227 -31.36 31.51 -2.61
N LYS A 228 -32.54 31.12 -2.07
CA LYS A 228 -33.50 30.20 -2.72
C LYS A 228 -33.79 30.55 -4.19
N ALA A 229 -33.70 31.83 -4.55
CA ALA A 229 -33.89 32.34 -5.92
C ALA A 229 -32.89 31.80 -6.97
N LYS A 230 -31.71 31.31 -6.57
CA LYS A 230 -30.70 30.75 -7.50
C LYS A 230 -30.57 29.22 -7.46
N GLN A 231 -31.33 28.52 -6.60
CA GLN A 231 -31.25 27.06 -6.48
C GLN A 231 -31.87 26.31 -7.67
N ALA A 232 -32.82 26.91 -8.39
CA ALA A 232 -33.50 26.29 -9.53
C ALA A 232 -32.62 26.19 -10.80
N GLN A 233 -31.62 27.05 -10.95
CA GLN A 233 -30.73 27.05 -12.13
C GLN A 233 -29.57 26.04 -12.00
N ILE A 234 -29.16 25.72 -10.76
CA ILE A 234 -28.01 24.85 -10.50
C ILE A 234 -28.41 23.37 -10.50
N GLN A 235 -29.67 23.01 -10.19
CA GLN A 235 -30.11 21.60 -10.19
C GLN A 235 -30.17 20.94 -11.59
N GLY A 236 -30.17 21.74 -12.66
CA GLY A 236 -30.13 21.23 -14.04
C GLY A 236 -28.77 20.66 -14.47
N GLU A 237 -27.66 21.15 -13.90
CA GLU A 237 -26.31 20.76 -14.35
C GLU A 237 -25.69 19.59 -13.56
N TRP A 238 -26.09 19.41 -12.29
CA TRP A 238 -25.52 18.36 -11.42
C TRP A 238 -25.96 16.93 -11.74
N LYS A 239 -27.06 16.74 -12.50
CA LYS A 239 -27.45 15.40 -12.98
C LYS A 239 -26.53 14.84 -14.07
N SER A 240 -25.66 15.66 -14.67
CA SER A 240 -24.75 15.24 -15.76
C SER A 240 -23.40 14.65 -15.29
N VAL A 241 -23.02 14.84 -14.03
CA VAL A 241 -21.67 14.47 -13.54
C VAL A 241 -21.66 13.12 -12.81
N ARG A 242 -22.72 12.76 -12.05
CA ARG A 242 -22.78 11.46 -11.35
C ARG A 242 -23.02 10.25 -12.27
N TYR A 243 -23.70 10.43 -13.41
CA TYR A 243 -23.98 9.33 -14.33
C TYR A 243 -22.78 8.94 -15.22
N LYS A 244 -21.77 9.82 -15.35
CA LYS A 244 -20.55 9.53 -16.13
C LYS A 244 -19.51 8.70 -15.38
N TRP A 245 -19.50 8.74 -14.04
CA TRP A 245 -18.54 7.98 -13.23
C TRP A 245 -18.91 6.49 -13.10
N SER A 246 -20.18 6.11 -13.22
CA SER A 246 -20.60 4.71 -13.19
C SER A 246 -20.40 3.96 -14.53
N LEU A 247 -20.33 4.68 -15.66
CA LEU A 247 -20.13 4.09 -16.99
C LEU A 247 -18.64 3.93 -17.37
N GLN A 248 -17.73 4.77 -16.89
CA GLN A 248 -16.28 4.61 -17.11
C GLN A 248 -15.65 3.46 -16.29
N ALA A 249 -16.30 3.03 -15.21
CA ALA A 249 -15.86 1.87 -14.42
C ALA A 249 -16.21 0.52 -15.08
N ARG A 250 -17.07 0.48 -16.11
CA ARG A 250 -17.49 -0.77 -16.78
C ARG A 250 -16.90 -1.01 -18.18
N SER A 251 -16.17 -0.06 -18.80
CA SER A 251 -15.70 -0.21 -20.18
C SER A 251 -14.25 -0.72 -20.38
N LYS A 252 -13.53 -1.13 -19.33
CA LYS A 252 -12.19 -1.75 -19.47
C LYS A 252 -12.16 -3.28 -19.42
N ARG A 253 -13.27 -3.95 -19.77
CA ARG A 253 -13.23 -5.34 -20.23
C ARG A 253 -13.84 -5.46 -21.64
N LYS A 254 -12.91 -5.61 -22.59
CA LYS A 254 -13.03 -6.03 -24.01
C LYS A 254 -13.51 -4.97 -25.01
N SER A 255 -12.60 -4.57 -25.92
CA SER A 255 -12.95 -4.10 -27.27
C SER A 255 -13.71 -5.21 -28.02
N PRO A 256 -14.64 -4.87 -28.92
CA PRO A 256 -14.22 -4.63 -30.31
C PRO A 256 -14.93 -3.46 -31.01
N VAL A 257 -14.24 -2.94 -32.03
CA VAL A 257 -14.73 -2.40 -33.31
C VAL A 257 -16.26 -2.23 -33.42
N TYR A 258 -16.74 -1.01 -33.65
CA TYR A 258 -17.66 -0.65 -34.76
C TYR A 258 -18.04 0.84 -34.73
N LEU A 259 -18.16 1.41 -35.94
CA LEU A 259 -18.90 2.63 -36.33
C LEU A 259 -18.22 3.98 -36.01
N LYS A 260 -17.55 4.57 -37.01
CA LYS A 260 -18.09 5.40 -38.11
C LYS A 260 -18.39 6.84 -37.69
N GLN A 261 -17.53 7.73 -38.21
CA GLN A 261 -17.82 9.05 -38.76
C GLN A 261 -18.73 9.99 -37.95
N PHE A 262 -18.11 11.02 -37.36
CA PHE A 262 -18.74 12.34 -37.29
C PHE A 262 -17.78 13.39 -37.87
N LYS A 263 -18.24 14.04 -38.95
CA LYS A 263 -17.59 15.21 -39.58
C LYS A 263 -17.64 16.39 -38.60
N PRO A 264 -16.64 17.29 -38.62
CA PRO A 264 -16.74 18.55 -37.89
C PRO A 264 -17.74 19.49 -38.60
N LEU A 265 -18.67 20.05 -37.83
CA LEU A 265 -19.46 21.21 -38.24
C LEU A 265 -18.52 22.40 -38.42
N LYS A 266 -18.52 22.98 -39.61
CA LYS A 266 -17.94 24.31 -39.86
C LYS A 266 -18.90 25.37 -39.28
N ILE A 267 -18.28 26.43 -38.74
CA ILE A 267 -18.91 27.71 -38.39
C ILE A 267 -19.63 28.28 -39.62
#